data_AF-A0A933YLL6-F1
#
_entry.id   AF-A0A933YLL6-F1
#
_cell.length_a   1.000
_cell.length_b   1.000
_cell.length_c   1.000
_cell.angle_alpha   90.00
_cell.angle_beta   90.00
_cell.angle_gamma   90.00
#
_symmetry.space_group_name_H-M   'P 1'
#
loop_
_entity.id
_entity.type
_entity.pdbx_description
1 polymer ?
#
loop_
_entity_poly.entity_id
_entity_poly.type
_entity_poly.pdbx_seq_one_letter_code
_entity_poly.pdbx_strand_id
1 'polypeptide(L)'
;MKTKIIGIAISIVVLTVAIWYYLASNTLKQHESKFQELRSQIGVLRTAFLESGSPKSEIRYGDLVAYSNTYKNRKDELLRLSDELKNRSGMAFWFPNAREETSKRIEMFVRDEDSLYACCQQVLTDLSATNIQAVELQKKCSTEVDCARATLNNRSDSQNFRAMSNAMSQLSRPLKAMESRIMSLKKTASFAGQTESMRRSVLSQFSSMLTREFNSTILRQKALVIADRTLSDYKSQVSRLLSSGVGTALAGNSLAQSFYPVTSVASEKTAPLREMIDELEKPLINESAFDAVGFLLGNSSGGSLSAMSLISTIDPSTGQLIGLIKDICEGIATAHGEVEGILQATQPLLDASERFRRTRSREHLRGICETAPQVSSYFESKNDAFDPITSRLDEGKQAISQLNSIAAQIPNARARDLVFRMSNAANEIISLAYRPFNQWHQSVAATSMFVENLRELESHYSATLGQLQSGSIESSGSMMSGSNNRASIRDSDISDRKTVTGSDKQNPGLEKESLGPNPWAEEGLDVYKTPKDILYVDRRIGDGKSPQEGKTLTLSMGQIRLLDRSRLTVVRVEKVYGSDTWPKEIQQGMRSMRTGGLREIFIPADGIHWPEDNLYSIELLRVE
;
A
#
# COMPACT_ATOMS: atom_id res chain seq x y z
N MET A 1 -24.19 37.44 -99.95
CA MET A 1 -24.19 38.26 -98.71
C MET A 1 -25.34 37.89 -97.76
N LYS A 2 -26.60 37.77 -98.22
CA LYS A 2 -27.76 37.39 -97.39
C LYS A 2 -27.62 36.05 -96.64
N THR A 3 -27.07 35.00 -97.25
CA THR A 3 -26.87 33.68 -96.62
C THR A 3 -25.85 33.66 -95.48
N LYS A 4 -24.78 34.47 -95.55
CA LYS A 4 -23.80 34.59 -94.45
C LYS A 4 -24.38 35.34 -93.24
N ILE A 5 -25.23 36.34 -93.47
CA ILE A 5 -25.90 37.10 -92.41
C ILE A 5 -26.92 36.22 -91.67
N ILE A 6 -27.67 35.38 -92.39
CA ILE A 6 -28.60 34.41 -91.79
C ILE A 6 -27.85 33.37 -90.94
N GLY A 7 -26.71 32.86 -91.43
CA GLY A 7 -25.88 31.93 -90.67
C GLY A 7 -25.38 32.51 -89.35
N ILE A 8 -24.86 33.75 -89.37
CA ILE A 8 -24.40 34.44 -88.16
C ILE A 8 -25.55 34.69 -87.18
N ALA A 9 -26.73 35.11 -87.67
CA ALA A 9 -27.90 35.32 -86.83
C ALA A 9 -28.36 34.04 -86.14
N ILE A 10 -28.40 32.91 -86.86
CA ILE A 10 -28.75 31.60 -86.27
C ILE A 10 -27.72 31.18 -85.21
N SER A 11 -26.42 31.36 -85.48
CA SER A 11 -25.36 31.04 -84.52
C SER A 11 -25.46 31.87 -83.24
N ILE A 12 -25.79 33.17 -83.34
CA ILE A 12 -25.99 34.03 -82.17
C ILE A 12 -27.21 33.57 -81.36
N VAL A 13 -28.31 33.20 -82.01
CA VAL A 13 -29.51 32.69 -81.32
C VAL A 13 -29.20 31.37 -80.60
N VAL A 14 -28.53 30.42 -81.27
CA VAL A 14 -28.14 29.14 -80.66
C VAL A 14 -27.18 29.34 -79.49
N LEU A 15 -26.19 30.22 -79.63
CA LEU A 15 -25.24 30.54 -78.56
C LEU A 15 -25.95 31.18 -77.37
N THR A 16 -26.89 32.10 -77.64
CA THR A 16 -27.69 32.76 -76.59
C THR A 16 -28.55 31.76 -75.84
N VAL A 17 -29.23 30.85 -76.55
CA VAL A 17 -30.03 29.77 -75.94
C VAL A 17 -29.14 28.82 -75.15
N ALA A 18 -27.95 28.47 -75.65
CA ALA A 18 -27.02 27.58 -74.95
C ALA A 18 -26.44 28.21 -73.67
N ILE A 19 -26.01 29.47 -73.72
CA ILE A 19 -25.56 30.23 -72.53
C ILE A 19 -26.70 30.34 -71.52
N TRP A 20 -27.90 30.65 -72.02
CA TRP A 20 -29.09 30.80 -71.19
C TRP A 20 -29.48 29.47 -70.51
N TYR A 21 -29.51 28.35 -71.25
CA TYR A 21 -29.71 27.01 -70.72
C TYR A 21 -28.65 26.62 -69.69
N TYR A 22 -27.38 26.92 -69.98
CA TYR A 22 -26.27 26.66 -69.06
C TYR A 22 -26.43 27.42 -67.74
N LEU A 23 -26.75 28.71 -67.79
CA LEU A 23 -26.98 29.53 -66.59
C LEU A 23 -28.18 29.00 -65.78
N ALA A 24 -29.29 28.69 -66.43
CA ALA A 24 -30.48 28.13 -65.78
C ALA A 24 -30.22 26.75 -65.13
N SER A 25 -29.49 25.88 -65.81
CA SER A 25 -29.08 24.57 -65.29
C SER A 25 -28.13 24.70 -64.11
N ASN A 26 -27.17 25.63 -64.18
CA ASN A 26 -26.22 25.89 -63.10
C ASN A 26 -26.91 26.44 -61.85
N THR A 27 -27.90 27.35 -61.99
CA THR A 27 -28.69 27.84 -60.85
C THR A 27 -29.46 26.70 -60.17
N LEU A 28 -30.09 25.81 -60.93
CA LEU A 28 -30.79 24.65 -60.36
C LEU A 28 -29.83 23.70 -59.62
N LYS A 29 -28.67 23.41 -60.21
CA LYS A 29 -27.60 22.61 -59.55
C LYS A 29 -27.09 23.25 -58.27
N GLN A 30 -26.97 24.58 -58.23
CA GLN A 30 -26.59 25.29 -57.01
C GLN A 30 -27.63 25.13 -55.89
N HIS A 31 -28.92 25.20 -56.22
CA HIS A 31 -29.99 24.99 -55.24
C HIS A 31 -30.00 23.54 -54.76
N GLU A 32 -29.85 22.57 -55.66
CA GLU A 32 -29.78 21.16 -55.31
C GLU A 32 -28.55 20.85 -54.44
N SER A 33 -27.38 21.39 -54.80
CA SER A 33 -26.15 21.27 -54.00
C SER A 33 -26.35 21.83 -52.59
N LYS A 34 -26.96 23.03 -52.48
CA LYS A 34 -27.23 23.65 -51.19
C LYS A 34 -28.26 22.85 -50.37
N PHE A 35 -29.28 22.30 -51.01
CA PHE A 35 -30.22 21.39 -50.35
C PHE A 35 -29.49 20.15 -49.81
N GLN A 36 -28.65 19.50 -50.62
CA GLN A 36 -27.89 18.31 -50.17
C GLN A 36 -26.92 18.65 -49.04
N GLU A 37 -26.28 19.82 -49.08
CA GLU A 37 -25.42 20.30 -48.00
C GLU A 37 -26.19 20.44 -46.68
N LEU A 38 -27.31 21.18 -46.69
CA LEU A 38 -28.15 21.39 -45.52
C LEU A 38 -28.73 20.07 -45.00
N ARG A 39 -29.19 19.21 -45.90
CA ARG A 39 -29.69 17.86 -45.59
C ARG A 39 -28.59 17.00 -44.99
N SER A 40 -27.37 17.06 -45.49
CA SER A 40 -26.23 16.31 -44.96
C SER A 40 -25.88 16.77 -43.55
N GLN A 41 -25.82 18.08 -43.29
CA GLN A 41 -25.57 18.64 -41.96
C GLN A 41 -26.59 18.15 -40.92
N ILE A 42 -27.88 18.16 -41.26
CA ILE A 42 -28.95 17.63 -40.39
C ILE A 42 -28.84 16.11 -40.27
N GLY A 43 -28.60 15.42 -41.39
CA GLY A 43 -28.52 13.97 -41.48
C GLY A 43 -27.43 13.37 -40.61
N VAL A 44 -26.24 14.00 -40.54
CA VAL A 44 -25.14 13.56 -39.67
C VAL A 44 -25.59 13.54 -38.20
N LEU A 45 -26.22 14.62 -37.72
CA LEU A 45 -26.71 14.69 -36.35
C LEU A 45 -27.89 13.74 -36.11
N ARG A 46 -28.76 13.57 -37.09
CA ARG A 46 -29.86 12.59 -37.04
C ARG A 46 -29.36 11.16 -36.83
N THR A 47 -28.28 10.77 -37.51
CA THR A 47 -27.68 9.44 -37.34
C THR A 47 -26.98 9.23 -35.99
N ALA A 48 -26.75 10.30 -35.21
CA ALA A 48 -26.18 10.17 -33.87
C ALA A 48 -27.16 9.45 -32.92
N PHE A 49 -28.46 9.65 -33.07
CA PHE A 49 -29.49 9.12 -32.16
C PHE A 49 -30.54 8.22 -32.83
N LEU A 50 -30.60 8.16 -34.16
CA LEU A 50 -31.40 7.18 -34.90
C LEU A 50 -30.53 6.15 -35.61
N GLU A 51 -31.01 4.92 -35.66
CA GLU A 51 -30.46 3.81 -36.46
C GLU A 51 -31.60 3.18 -37.27
N SER A 52 -31.47 3.15 -38.59
CA SER A 52 -32.52 2.64 -39.50
C SER A 52 -33.91 3.25 -39.25
N GLY A 53 -33.96 4.53 -38.86
CA GLY A 53 -35.20 5.25 -38.56
C GLY A 53 -35.75 5.05 -37.15
N SER A 54 -35.17 4.16 -36.34
CA SER A 54 -35.58 3.90 -34.96
C SER A 54 -34.61 4.53 -33.96
N PRO A 55 -35.06 4.97 -32.76
CA PRO A 55 -34.19 5.44 -31.70
C PRO A 55 -33.16 4.36 -31.29
N LYS A 56 -31.90 4.75 -31.14
CA LYS A 56 -30.86 3.86 -30.57
C LYS A 56 -31.17 3.51 -29.12
N SER A 57 -30.62 2.40 -28.62
CA SER A 57 -30.83 1.94 -27.24
C SER A 57 -30.37 2.94 -26.18
N GLU A 58 -29.34 3.74 -26.48
CA GLU A 58 -28.88 4.83 -25.65
C GLU A 58 -28.67 6.08 -26.51
N ILE A 59 -29.36 7.15 -26.15
CA ILE A 59 -29.27 8.46 -26.82
C ILE A 59 -28.69 9.44 -25.81
N ARG A 60 -27.62 10.16 -26.18
CA ARG A 60 -27.11 11.23 -25.31
C ARG A 60 -28.03 12.42 -25.42
N TYR A 61 -28.41 12.99 -24.28
CA TYR A 61 -29.24 14.21 -24.24
C TYR A 61 -28.63 15.35 -25.08
N GLY A 62 -27.30 15.50 -25.07
CA GLY A 62 -26.58 16.49 -25.88
C GLY A 62 -26.75 16.33 -27.40
N ASP A 63 -26.91 15.09 -27.90
CA ASP A 63 -27.09 14.83 -29.33
C ASP A 63 -28.46 15.36 -29.80
N LEU A 64 -29.50 15.21 -28.97
CA LEU A 64 -30.83 15.76 -29.23
C LEU A 64 -30.84 17.30 -29.21
N VAL A 65 -30.07 17.91 -28.31
CA VAL A 65 -29.89 19.37 -28.25
C VAL A 65 -29.18 19.88 -29.51
N ALA A 66 -28.08 19.23 -29.90
CA ALA A 66 -27.30 19.62 -31.08
C ALA A 66 -28.14 19.50 -32.36
N TYR A 67 -28.86 18.40 -32.53
CA TYR A 67 -29.82 18.21 -33.63
C TYR A 67 -30.89 19.30 -33.63
N SER A 68 -31.55 19.52 -32.49
CA SER A 68 -32.65 20.49 -32.38
C SER A 68 -32.22 21.91 -32.74
N ASN A 69 -31.07 22.35 -32.23
CA ASN A 69 -30.54 23.68 -32.53
C ASN A 69 -30.14 23.82 -33.99
N THR A 70 -29.49 22.79 -34.55
CA THR A 70 -29.07 22.80 -35.97
C THR A 70 -30.27 22.82 -36.90
N TYR A 71 -31.26 21.95 -36.67
CA TYR A 71 -32.47 21.91 -37.48
C TYR A 71 -33.24 23.23 -37.40
N LYS A 72 -33.44 23.78 -36.20
CA LYS A 72 -34.10 25.08 -36.00
C LYS A 72 -33.42 26.19 -36.81
N ASN A 73 -32.09 26.25 -36.78
CA ASN A 73 -31.33 27.28 -37.49
C ASN A 73 -31.35 27.10 -39.02
N ARG A 74 -31.41 25.85 -39.52
CA ARG A 74 -31.38 25.55 -40.96
C ARG A 74 -32.76 25.47 -41.60
N LYS A 75 -33.83 25.32 -40.82
CA LYS A 75 -35.21 25.22 -41.30
C LYS A 75 -35.60 26.42 -42.16
N ASP A 76 -35.32 27.63 -41.70
CA ASP A 76 -35.67 28.86 -42.43
C ASP A 76 -34.92 28.95 -43.77
N GLU A 77 -33.67 28.46 -43.82
CA GLU A 77 -32.90 28.40 -45.06
C GLU A 77 -33.49 27.38 -46.06
N LEU A 78 -33.95 26.23 -45.58
CA LEU A 78 -34.62 25.20 -46.39
C LEU A 78 -35.95 25.71 -46.95
N LEU A 79 -36.76 26.36 -46.11
CA LEU A 79 -38.03 26.95 -46.53
C LEU A 79 -37.82 28.06 -47.55
N ARG A 80 -36.85 28.95 -47.32
CA ARG A 80 -36.47 29.98 -48.29
C ARG A 80 -36.02 29.38 -49.63
N LEU A 81 -35.24 28.31 -49.61
CA LEU A 81 -34.82 27.60 -50.82
C LEU A 81 -36.03 27.03 -51.59
N SER A 82 -37.04 26.49 -50.88
CA SER A 82 -38.28 26.01 -51.48
C SER A 82 -39.09 27.16 -52.09
N ASP A 83 -39.21 28.28 -51.37
CA ASP A 83 -39.97 29.46 -51.83
C ASP A 83 -39.33 30.13 -53.04
N GLU A 84 -38.00 30.25 -53.07
CA GLU A 84 -37.25 30.73 -54.24
C GLU A 84 -37.50 29.81 -55.47
N LEU A 85 -37.50 28.49 -55.26
CA LEU A 85 -37.88 27.53 -56.30
C LEU A 85 -39.36 27.66 -56.69
N LYS A 86 -40.31 27.98 -55.81
CA LYS A 86 -41.73 28.13 -56.17
C LYS A 86 -42.03 29.44 -56.89
N ASN A 87 -41.54 30.56 -56.38
CA ASN A 87 -41.91 31.93 -56.77
C ASN A 87 -41.30 32.39 -58.10
N ARG A 88 -40.67 31.48 -58.86
CA ARG A 88 -40.12 31.75 -60.22
C ARG A 88 -39.00 32.80 -60.21
N SER A 89 -38.31 32.98 -59.09
CA SER A 89 -37.18 33.90 -59.03
C SER A 89 -35.94 33.27 -59.70
N GLY A 90 -35.24 34.08 -60.51
CA GLY A 90 -33.99 33.70 -61.18
C GLY A 90 -34.14 32.83 -62.44
N MET A 91 -33.01 32.38 -62.97
CA MET A 91 -32.94 31.64 -64.25
C MET A 91 -33.55 30.22 -64.18
N ALA A 92 -33.82 29.69 -62.98
CA ALA A 92 -34.42 28.36 -62.78
C ALA A 92 -35.90 28.27 -63.24
N PHE A 93 -36.56 29.40 -63.51
CA PHE A 93 -37.93 29.49 -64.03
C PHE A 93 -38.21 28.54 -65.20
N TRP A 94 -37.21 28.30 -66.03
CA TRP A 94 -37.36 27.60 -67.30
C TRP A 94 -37.26 26.08 -67.22
N PHE A 95 -37.07 25.52 -66.02
CA PHE A 95 -37.18 24.07 -65.75
C PHE A 95 -38.36 23.80 -64.80
N PRO A 96 -39.61 23.98 -65.23
CA PRO A 96 -40.77 23.97 -64.34
C PRO A 96 -40.92 22.66 -63.57
N ASN A 97 -40.75 21.51 -64.24
CA ASN A 97 -40.93 20.19 -63.63
C ASN A 97 -39.83 19.87 -62.60
N ALA A 98 -38.56 20.07 -62.94
CA ALA A 98 -37.43 19.75 -62.05
C ALA A 98 -37.41 20.65 -60.81
N ARG A 99 -37.81 21.91 -60.97
CA ARG A 99 -37.95 22.88 -59.88
C ARG A 99 -39.09 22.51 -58.93
N GLU A 100 -40.25 22.16 -59.47
CA GLU A 100 -41.39 21.72 -58.67
C GLU A 100 -41.09 20.42 -57.92
N GLU A 101 -40.40 19.48 -58.56
CA GLU A 101 -39.94 18.24 -57.93
C GLU A 101 -38.95 18.52 -56.79
N THR A 102 -37.96 19.38 -57.02
CA THR A 102 -36.95 19.74 -55.99
C THR A 102 -37.61 20.46 -54.81
N SER A 103 -38.51 21.41 -55.06
CA SER A 103 -39.29 22.09 -54.01
C SER A 103 -40.13 21.09 -53.21
N LYS A 104 -40.84 20.15 -53.87
CA LYS A 104 -41.59 19.08 -53.19
C LYS A 104 -40.69 18.21 -52.33
N ARG A 105 -39.49 17.84 -52.80
CA ARG A 105 -38.51 17.06 -52.02
C ARG A 105 -38.05 17.81 -50.78
N ILE A 106 -37.79 19.12 -50.88
CA ILE A 106 -37.43 19.96 -49.73
C ILE A 106 -38.59 20.02 -48.72
N GLU A 107 -39.83 20.22 -49.19
CA GLU A 107 -41.01 20.31 -48.33
C GLU A 107 -41.34 19.00 -47.62
N MET A 108 -41.21 17.88 -48.33
CA MET A 108 -41.32 16.55 -47.71
C MET A 108 -40.25 16.35 -46.64
N PHE A 109 -39.00 16.72 -46.92
CA PHE A 109 -37.92 16.62 -45.95
C PHE A 109 -38.18 17.48 -44.71
N VAL A 110 -38.59 18.75 -44.89
CA VAL A 110 -38.93 19.65 -43.76
C VAL A 110 -40.11 19.10 -42.96
N ARG A 111 -41.13 18.53 -43.61
CA ARG A 111 -42.26 17.92 -42.90
C ARG A 111 -41.83 16.72 -42.04
N ASP A 112 -41.00 15.84 -42.58
CA ASP A 112 -40.51 14.66 -41.87
C ASP A 112 -39.64 15.07 -40.66
N GLU A 113 -38.73 16.02 -40.87
CA GLU A 113 -37.84 16.52 -39.82
C GLU A 113 -38.58 17.41 -38.80
N ASP A 114 -39.67 18.09 -39.15
CA ASP A 114 -40.53 18.83 -38.22
C ASP A 114 -41.20 17.88 -37.22
N SER A 115 -41.68 16.73 -37.68
CA SER A 115 -42.23 15.69 -36.80
C SER A 115 -41.16 15.19 -35.83
N LEU A 116 -39.96 14.90 -36.34
CA LEU A 116 -38.83 14.45 -35.53
C LEU A 116 -38.39 15.52 -34.53
N TYR A 117 -38.30 16.77 -34.96
CA TYR A 117 -37.95 17.92 -34.12
C TYR A 117 -38.97 18.12 -32.99
N ALA A 118 -40.28 18.00 -33.28
CA ALA A 118 -41.32 18.06 -32.25
C ALA A 118 -41.15 16.95 -31.19
N CYS A 119 -40.87 15.72 -31.62
CA CYS A 119 -40.53 14.62 -30.71
C CYS A 119 -39.32 14.97 -29.84
N CYS A 120 -38.22 15.44 -30.44
CA CYS A 120 -37.01 15.82 -29.72
C CYS A 120 -37.26 16.93 -28.70
N GLN A 121 -37.98 18.00 -29.08
CA GLN A 121 -38.29 19.11 -28.18
C GLN A 121 -39.13 18.69 -26.98
N GLN A 122 -40.07 17.76 -27.19
CA GLN A 122 -40.88 17.24 -26.11
C GLN A 122 -40.04 16.42 -25.11
N VAL A 123 -39.14 15.57 -25.60
CA VAL A 123 -38.18 14.82 -24.75
C VAL A 123 -37.23 15.76 -24.01
N LEU A 124 -36.69 16.78 -24.69
CA LEU A 124 -35.80 17.76 -24.08
C LEU A 124 -36.50 18.54 -22.96
N THR A 125 -37.74 18.98 -23.20
CA THR A 125 -38.52 19.70 -22.18
C THR A 125 -38.77 18.84 -20.95
N ASP A 126 -39.24 17.61 -21.17
CA ASP A 126 -39.58 16.64 -20.11
C ASP A 126 -38.37 16.23 -19.27
N LEU A 127 -37.20 16.04 -19.90
CA LEU A 127 -36.01 15.54 -19.23
C LEU A 127 -35.02 16.63 -18.80
N SER A 128 -35.25 17.90 -19.14
CA SER A 128 -34.34 19.02 -18.86
C SER A 128 -33.91 19.11 -17.39
N ALA A 129 -34.86 19.14 -16.47
CA ALA A 129 -34.59 19.20 -15.02
C ALA A 129 -33.84 17.96 -14.51
N THR A 130 -34.18 16.79 -15.04
CA THR A 130 -33.51 15.53 -14.71
C THR A 130 -32.06 15.53 -15.22
N ASN A 131 -31.84 16.02 -16.45
CA ASN A 131 -30.50 16.15 -17.04
C ASN A 131 -29.61 17.08 -16.22
N ILE A 132 -30.11 18.26 -15.84
CA ILE A 132 -29.36 19.24 -15.04
C ILE A 132 -28.88 18.60 -13.72
N GLN A 133 -29.79 17.94 -13.00
CA GLN A 133 -29.45 17.29 -11.73
C GLN A 133 -28.48 16.12 -11.92
N ALA A 134 -28.66 15.30 -12.96
CA ALA A 134 -27.79 14.16 -13.24
C ALA A 134 -26.36 14.60 -13.57
N VAL A 135 -26.21 15.65 -14.39
CA VAL A 135 -24.92 16.23 -14.78
C VAL A 135 -24.24 16.91 -13.58
N GLU A 136 -24.98 17.65 -12.77
CA GLU A 136 -24.43 18.28 -11.56
C GLU A 136 -23.91 17.21 -10.58
N LEU A 137 -24.69 16.14 -10.38
CA LEU A 137 -24.31 15.05 -9.49
C LEU A 137 -23.10 14.27 -10.04
N GLN A 138 -23.06 14.01 -11.35
CA GLN A 138 -21.90 13.42 -12.01
C GLN A 138 -20.64 14.27 -11.78
N LYS A 139 -20.72 15.59 -11.96
CA LYS A 139 -19.60 16.50 -11.75
C LYS A 139 -19.10 16.45 -10.30
N LYS A 140 -20.01 16.43 -9.32
CA LYS A 140 -19.66 16.27 -7.90
C LYS A 140 -18.97 14.94 -7.65
N CYS A 141 -19.51 13.83 -8.18
CA CYS A 141 -18.91 12.51 -8.02
C CYS A 141 -17.50 12.43 -8.63
N SER A 142 -17.31 12.93 -9.86
CA SER A 142 -15.99 12.95 -10.50
C SER A 142 -14.98 13.76 -9.69
N THR A 143 -15.39 14.92 -9.17
CA THR A 143 -14.52 15.78 -8.36
C THR A 143 -14.08 15.07 -7.09
N GLU A 144 -15.02 14.48 -6.34
CA GLU A 144 -14.70 13.73 -5.13
C GLU A 144 -13.83 12.49 -5.45
N VAL A 145 -14.08 11.80 -6.57
CA VAL A 145 -13.28 10.63 -6.99
C VAL A 145 -11.83 11.01 -7.28
N ASP A 146 -11.61 12.14 -7.93
CA ASP A 146 -10.27 12.64 -8.17
C ASP A 146 -9.60 13.13 -6.88
N CYS A 147 -10.34 13.80 -5.98
CA CYS A 147 -9.85 14.16 -4.65
C CYS A 147 -9.48 12.91 -3.83
N ALA A 148 -10.28 11.85 -3.85
CA ALA A 148 -9.99 10.59 -3.19
C ALA A 148 -8.74 9.91 -3.75
N ARG A 149 -8.55 9.94 -5.07
CA ARG A 149 -7.32 9.45 -5.71
C ARG A 149 -6.11 10.26 -5.28
N ALA A 150 -6.25 11.58 -5.11
CA ALA A 150 -5.20 12.43 -4.59
C ALA A 150 -4.90 12.13 -3.12
N THR A 151 -5.91 11.85 -2.30
CA THR A 151 -5.74 11.49 -0.87
C THR A 151 -5.09 10.14 -0.67
N LEU A 152 -5.19 9.18 -1.60
CA LEU A 152 -4.52 7.89 -1.53
C LEU A 152 -3.01 8.01 -1.82
N ASN A 153 -2.27 8.66 -0.93
CA ASN A 153 -0.83 8.85 -1.03
C ASN A 153 -0.14 8.74 0.35
N ASN A 154 1.18 8.59 0.35
CA ASN A 154 1.99 8.33 1.55
C ASN A 154 2.03 9.48 2.58
N ARG A 155 1.57 10.68 2.22
CA ARG A 155 1.51 11.88 3.08
C ARG A 155 0.17 12.01 3.82
N SER A 156 -0.86 11.31 3.36
CA SER A 156 -2.18 11.36 4.00
C SER A 156 -2.22 10.57 5.29
N ASP A 157 -3.09 11.01 6.20
CA ASP A 157 -3.31 10.39 7.50
C ASP A 157 -4.72 9.82 7.64
N SER A 158 -5.00 9.20 8.77
CA SER A 158 -6.31 8.63 9.10
C SER A 158 -7.45 9.65 9.04
N GLN A 159 -7.20 10.91 9.41
CA GLN A 159 -8.23 11.94 9.36
C GLN A 159 -8.58 12.28 7.91
N ASN A 160 -7.58 12.41 7.04
CA ASN A 160 -7.78 12.63 5.61
C ASN A 160 -8.55 11.48 4.95
N PHE A 161 -8.18 10.22 5.24
CA PHE A 161 -8.89 9.05 4.71
C PHE A 161 -10.35 9.00 5.16
N ARG A 162 -10.61 9.25 6.45
CA ARG A 162 -11.98 9.25 7.01
C ARG A 162 -12.82 10.41 6.49
N ALA A 163 -12.26 11.61 6.42
CA ALA A 163 -12.96 12.78 5.89
C ALA A 163 -13.42 12.53 4.45
N MET A 164 -12.54 12.00 3.61
CA MET A 164 -12.87 11.68 2.22
C MET A 164 -13.83 10.50 2.10
N SER A 165 -13.68 9.46 2.93
CA SER A 165 -14.62 8.33 2.97
C SER A 165 -16.03 8.79 3.36
N ASN A 166 -16.12 9.74 4.30
CA ASN A 166 -17.39 10.35 4.70
C ASN A 166 -17.99 11.20 3.56
N ALA A 167 -17.18 12.02 2.88
CA ALA A 167 -17.64 12.80 1.72
C ALA A 167 -18.21 11.89 0.61
N MET A 168 -17.53 10.78 0.31
CA MET A 168 -18.03 9.75 -0.61
C MET A 168 -19.35 9.13 -0.14
N SER A 169 -19.45 8.81 1.15
CA SER A 169 -20.67 8.22 1.71
C SER A 169 -21.88 9.15 1.57
N GLN A 170 -21.68 10.46 1.64
CA GLN A 170 -22.73 11.47 1.51
C GLN A 170 -23.29 11.54 0.08
N LEU A 171 -22.51 11.16 -0.94
CA LEU A 171 -22.96 11.08 -2.33
C LEU A 171 -23.87 9.89 -2.61
N SER A 172 -23.83 8.84 -1.78
CA SER A 172 -24.62 7.61 -2.01
C SER A 172 -26.14 7.85 -1.99
N ARG A 173 -26.62 8.73 -1.10
CA ARG A 173 -28.05 9.08 -0.97
C ARG A 173 -28.59 9.83 -2.20
N PRO A 174 -27.99 10.94 -2.65
CA PRO A 174 -28.47 11.65 -3.85
C PRO A 174 -28.37 10.78 -5.11
N LEU A 175 -27.34 9.93 -5.24
CA LEU A 175 -27.23 8.98 -6.36
C LEU A 175 -28.41 7.99 -6.40
N LYS A 176 -28.73 7.35 -5.27
CA LYS A 176 -29.88 6.43 -5.17
C LYS A 176 -31.22 7.13 -5.40
N ALA A 177 -31.37 8.35 -4.88
CA ALA A 177 -32.59 9.15 -5.09
C ALA A 177 -32.78 9.48 -6.58
N MET A 178 -31.70 9.83 -7.27
CA MET A 178 -31.74 10.13 -8.71
C MET A 178 -32.00 8.89 -9.56
N GLU A 179 -31.39 7.75 -9.20
CA GLU A 179 -31.67 6.47 -9.85
C GLU A 179 -33.15 6.07 -9.71
N SER A 180 -33.71 6.21 -8.50
CA SER A 180 -35.12 5.93 -8.23
C SER A 180 -36.05 6.84 -9.05
N ARG A 181 -35.69 8.11 -9.20
CA ARG A 181 -36.41 9.07 -10.05
C ARG A 181 -36.33 8.70 -11.53
N ILE A 182 -35.17 8.29 -12.04
CA ILE A 182 -35.03 7.84 -13.44
C ILE A 182 -35.86 6.57 -13.67
N MET A 183 -35.87 5.64 -12.72
CA MET A 183 -36.66 4.42 -12.81
C MET A 183 -38.17 4.69 -12.76
N SER A 184 -38.63 5.67 -11.98
CA SER A 184 -40.04 6.07 -11.99
C SER A 184 -40.43 6.76 -13.31
N LEU A 185 -39.54 7.59 -13.88
CA LEU A 185 -39.74 8.18 -15.21
C LEU A 185 -39.76 7.10 -16.31
N LYS A 186 -38.90 6.07 -16.25
CA LYS A 186 -38.96 4.96 -17.22
C LYS A 186 -40.28 4.19 -17.18
N LYS A 187 -40.94 4.11 -16.02
CA LYS A 187 -42.20 3.38 -15.82
C LYS A 187 -43.44 4.19 -16.19
N THR A 188 -43.38 5.51 -16.11
CA THR A 188 -44.50 6.36 -16.52
C THR A 188 -44.52 6.44 -18.05
N ALA A 189 -45.59 5.91 -18.66
CA ALA A 189 -45.85 6.15 -20.07
C ALA A 189 -46.51 7.52 -20.21
N SER A 190 -45.77 8.51 -20.71
CA SER A 190 -46.27 9.88 -20.91
C SER A 190 -46.38 10.27 -22.38
N PHE A 191 -45.81 9.48 -23.28
CA PHE A 191 -45.83 9.74 -24.72
C PHE A 191 -46.21 8.51 -25.54
N ALA A 192 -46.63 8.75 -26.77
CA ALA A 192 -46.90 7.70 -27.76
C ALA A 192 -45.75 7.60 -28.78
N GLY A 193 -45.58 6.41 -29.36
CA GLY A 193 -44.71 6.17 -30.51
C GLY A 193 -43.24 6.52 -30.30
N GLN A 194 -42.67 7.26 -31.25
CA GLN A 194 -41.23 7.54 -31.32
C GLN A 194 -40.71 8.41 -30.16
N THR A 195 -41.53 9.35 -29.65
CA THR A 195 -41.17 10.22 -28.51
C THR A 195 -40.87 9.39 -27.25
N GLU A 196 -41.71 8.40 -26.95
CA GLU A 196 -41.53 7.52 -25.78
C GLU A 196 -40.27 6.67 -25.92
N SER A 197 -40.01 6.13 -27.12
CA SER A 197 -38.79 5.35 -27.39
C SER A 197 -37.53 6.21 -27.23
N MET A 198 -37.53 7.45 -27.72
CA MET A 198 -36.41 8.39 -27.50
C MET A 198 -36.22 8.73 -26.02
N ARG A 199 -37.30 9.06 -25.30
CA ARG A 199 -37.27 9.35 -23.87
C ARG A 199 -36.65 8.18 -23.09
N ARG A 200 -37.12 6.95 -23.32
CA ARG A 200 -36.59 5.76 -22.63
C ARG A 200 -35.10 5.56 -22.90
N SER A 201 -34.66 5.82 -24.12
CA SER A 201 -33.26 5.68 -24.52
C SER A 201 -32.36 6.73 -23.85
N VAL A 202 -32.83 7.98 -23.71
CA VAL A 202 -32.13 9.03 -22.93
C VAL A 202 -32.10 8.68 -21.44
N LEU A 203 -33.22 8.24 -20.87
CA LEU A 203 -33.27 7.79 -19.48
C LEU A 203 -32.38 6.56 -19.24
N SER A 204 -32.21 5.69 -20.24
CA SER A 204 -31.25 4.59 -20.18
C SER A 204 -29.82 5.10 -20.07
N GLN A 205 -29.44 6.08 -20.89
CA GLN A 205 -28.14 6.73 -20.83
C GLN A 205 -27.88 7.38 -19.46
N PHE A 206 -28.84 8.09 -18.87
CA PHE A 206 -28.68 8.64 -17.51
C PHE A 206 -28.49 7.55 -16.45
N SER A 207 -29.27 6.46 -16.54
CA SER A 207 -29.17 5.32 -15.63
C SER A 207 -27.79 4.67 -15.69
N SER A 208 -27.30 4.39 -16.90
CA SER A 208 -25.97 3.81 -17.17
C SER A 208 -24.86 4.71 -16.59
N MET A 209 -24.93 6.01 -16.87
CA MET A 209 -23.98 7.00 -16.36
C MET A 209 -23.95 7.03 -14.83
N LEU A 210 -25.11 7.16 -14.17
CA LEU A 210 -25.16 7.23 -12.70
C LEU A 210 -24.74 5.93 -12.03
N THR A 211 -25.06 4.77 -12.63
CA THR A 211 -24.61 3.46 -12.14
C THR A 211 -23.09 3.38 -12.15
N ARG A 212 -22.45 3.85 -13.23
CA ARG A 212 -20.99 3.92 -13.33
C ARG A 212 -20.39 4.83 -12.25
N GLU A 213 -20.94 6.03 -12.05
CA GLU A 213 -20.46 6.96 -11.02
C GLU A 213 -20.67 6.42 -9.59
N PHE A 214 -21.79 5.76 -9.33
CA PHE A 214 -22.07 5.10 -8.06
C PHE A 214 -21.07 3.98 -7.78
N ASN A 215 -20.80 3.11 -8.75
CA ASN A 215 -19.82 2.04 -8.61
C ASN A 215 -18.41 2.60 -8.37
N SER A 216 -18.02 3.65 -9.10
CA SER A 216 -16.75 4.36 -8.90
C SER A 216 -16.65 4.94 -7.48
N THR A 217 -17.69 5.60 -7.01
CA THR A 217 -17.78 6.20 -5.67
C THR A 217 -17.63 5.14 -4.57
N ILE A 218 -18.34 4.01 -4.68
CA ILE A 218 -18.24 2.89 -3.73
C ILE A 218 -16.84 2.29 -3.71
N LEU A 219 -16.26 2.01 -4.88
CA LEU A 219 -14.92 1.44 -4.96
C LEU A 219 -13.89 2.37 -4.30
N ARG A 220 -13.97 3.68 -4.56
CA ARG A 220 -13.07 4.66 -3.94
C ARG A 220 -13.30 4.82 -2.45
N GLN A 221 -14.54 4.80 -1.99
CA GLN A 221 -14.84 4.78 -0.56
C GLN A 221 -14.22 3.56 0.14
N LYS A 222 -14.39 2.35 -0.44
CA LYS A 222 -13.76 1.13 0.08
C LYS A 222 -12.24 1.24 0.13
N ALA A 223 -11.63 1.78 -0.92
CA ALA A 223 -10.18 1.98 -0.97
C ALA A 223 -9.68 2.88 0.16
N LEU A 224 -10.41 3.97 0.49
CA LEU A 224 -10.05 4.85 1.61
C LEU A 224 -10.17 4.16 2.98
N VAL A 225 -11.17 3.29 3.14
CA VAL A 225 -11.33 2.49 4.37
C VAL A 225 -10.17 1.49 4.53
N ILE A 226 -9.79 0.82 3.45
CA ILE A 226 -8.62 -0.08 3.45
C ILE A 226 -7.36 0.72 3.76
N ALA A 227 -7.16 1.89 3.14
CA ALA A 227 -5.99 2.74 3.40
C ALA A 227 -5.88 3.17 4.88
N ASP A 228 -7.00 3.52 5.54
CA ASP A 228 -7.00 3.84 6.97
C ASP A 228 -6.59 2.63 7.83
N ARG A 229 -7.12 1.44 7.51
CA ARG A 229 -6.76 0.19 8.19
C ARG A 229 -5.28 -0.14 7.99
N THR A 230 -4.78 -0.12 6.76
CA THR A 230 -3.37 -0.38 6.44
C THR A 230 -2.45 0.61 7.15
N LEU A 231 -2.82 1.90 7.24
CA LEU A 231 -2.05 2.88 8.00
C LEU A 231 -2.05 2.56 9.50
N SER A 232 -3.18 2.11 10.06
CA SER A 232 -3.27 1.69 11.46
C SER A 232 -2.38 0.47 11.74
N ASP A 233 -2.43 -0.54 10.86
CA ASP A 233 -1.61 -1.74 10.97
C ASP A 233 -0.12 -1.40 10.85
N TYR A 234 0.23 -0.54 9.89
CA TYR A 234 1.59 -0.06 9.73
C TYR A 234 2.10 0.64 11.00
N LYS A 235 1.32 1.56 11.58
CA LYS A 235 1.68 2.23 12.85
C LYS A 235 1.84 1.23 14.01
N SER A 236 1.00 0.21 14.07
CA SER A 236 1.07 -0.85 15.07
C SER A 236 2.33 -1.68 14.93
N GLN A 237 2.68 -2.09 13.70
CA GLN A 237 3.89 -2.86 13.41
C GLN A 237 5.15 -2.06 13.72
N VAL A 238 5.20 -0.77 13.36
CA VAL A 238 6.32 0.10 13.73
C VAL A 238 6.40 0.28 15.24
N SER A 239 5.27 0.41 15.93
CA SER A 239 5.27 0.41 17.40
C SER A 239 5.87 -0.87 17.96
N ARG A 240 5.52 -2.03 17.41
CA ARG A 240 6.06 -3.32 17.85
C ARG A 240 7.56 -3.38 17.58
N LEU A 241 8.03 -2.93 16.42
CA LEU A 241 9.47 -2.83 16.14
C LEU A 241 10.19 -1.97 17.17
N LEU A 242 9.66 -0.79 17.48
CA LEU A 242 10.21 0.10 18.52
C LEU A 242 10.19 -0.53 19.92
N SER A 243 9.19 -1.35 20.24
CA SER A 243 9.03 -2.00 21.56
C SER A 243 9.74 -3.36 21.70
N SER A 244 9.99 -4.07 20.59
CA SER A 244 10.50 -5.46 20.56
C SER A 244 11.98 -5.60 20.89
N GLY A 245 12.67 -4.51 21.19
CA GLY A 245 14.11 -4.52 21.46
C GLY A 245 15.00 -4.56 20.22
N VAL A 246 14.44 -4.73 19.02
CA VAL A 246 15.14 -4.56 17.74
C VAL A 246 15.31 -3.08 17.40
N GLY A 247 14.44 -2.20 17.92
CA GLY A 247 14.43 -0.78 17.61
C GLY A 247 15.62 0.02 18.13
N THR A 248 16.09 0.95 17.29
CA THR A 248 17.10 2.01 17.54
C THR A 248 16.94 2.81 18.83
N ALA A 249 15.75 2.81 19.46
CA ALA A 249 15.57 3.35 20.80
C ALA A 249 16.39 2.60 21.87
N LEU A 250 16.61 1.30 21.71
CA LEU A 250 17.50 0.52 22.58
C LEU A 250 18.96 0.65 22.14
N ALA A 251 19.29 0.81 20.86
CA ALA A 251 20.68 1.08 20.44
C ALA A 251 21.16 2.46 20.92
N GLY A 252 20.37 3.52 20.70
CA GLY A 252 20.69 4.87 21.17
C GLY A 252 20.65 4.99 22.69
N ASN A 253 19.67 4.35 23.37
CA ASN A 253 19.62 4.34 24.83
C ASN A 253 20.69 3.42 25.45
N SER A 254 21.05 2.29 24.80
CA SER A 254 22.18 1.44 25.21
C SER A 254 23.50 2.20 25.07
N LEU A 255 23.68 2.95 23.99
CA LEU A 255 24.86 3.79 23.81
C LEU A 255 24.94 4.91 24.85
N ALA A 256 23.83 5.61 25.10
CA ALA A 256 23.77 6.70 26.08
C ALA A 256 23.89 6.22 27.54
N GLN A 257 23.25 5.10 27.89
CA GLN A 257 23.16 4.62 29.29
C GLN A 257 24.22 3.60 29.66
N SER A 258 24.71 2.79 28.71
CA SER A 258 25.66 1.69 29.01
C SER A 258 27.04 1.92 28.40
N PHE A 259 27.13 2.55 27.23
CA PHE A 259 28.40 2.69 26.51
C PHE A 259 29.14 3.96 26.91
N TYR A 260 28.48 5.12 26.93
CA TYR A 260 29.09 6.41 27.25
C TYR A 260 29.70 6.49 28.66
N PRO A 261 29.00 6.12 29.76
CA PRO A 261 29.58 6.24 31.10
C PRO A 261 30.80 5.34 31.29
N VAL A 262 30.77 4.14 30.71
CA VAL A 262 31.82 3.14 30.88
C VAL A 262 33.05 3.48 30.02
N THR A 263 32.85 3.96 28.80
CA THR A 263 33.96 4.44 27.95
C THR A 263 34.57 5.74 28.48
N SER A 264 33.76 6.63 29.07
CA SER A 264 34.27 7.84 29.76
C SER A 264 35.16 7.47 30.94
N VAL A 265 34.69 6.60 31.85
CA VAL A 265 35.48 6.16 33.01
C VAL A 265 36.73 5.38 32.58
N ALA A 266 36.63 4.53 31.56
CA ALA A 266 37.79 3.83 31.02
C ALA A 266 38.80 4.82 30.41
N SER A 267 38.34 5.83 29.67
CA SER A 267 39.15 6.90 29.08
C SER A 267 39.86 7.72 30.15
N GLU A 268 39.16 8.17 31.20
CA GLU A 268 39.74 8.91 32.33
C GLU A 268 40.86 8.12 33.03
N LYS A 269 40.71 6.79 33.13
CA LYS A 269 41.73 5.90 33.72
C LYS A 269 42.93 5.65 32.80
N THR A 270 42.83 5.94 31.50
CA THR A 270 43.98 5.76 30.58
C THR A 270 45.11 6.74 30.83
N ALA A 271 44.83 7.98 31.26
CA ALA A 271 45.86 8.99 31.47
C ALA A 271 46.84 8.61 32.62
N PRO A 272 46.38 8.22 33.82
CA PRO A 272 47.27 7.70 34.86
C PRO A 272 48.06 6.45 34.44
N LEU A 273 47.46 5.57 33.64
CA LEU A 273 48.16 4.38 33.13
C LEU A 273 49.25 4.75 32.14
N ARG A 274 49.01 5.73 31.25
CA ARG A 274 50.04 6.26 30.35
C ARG A 274 51.19 6.89 31.12
N GLU A 275 50.91 7.66 32.17
CA GLU A 275 51.94 8.23 33.04
C GLU A 275 52.78 7.13 33.73
N MET A 276 52.16 6.03 34.20
CA MET A 276 52.89 4.89 34.74
C MET A 276 53.77 4.20 33.68
N ILE A 277 53.31 4.13 32.44
CA ILE A 277 54.11 3.57 31.35
C ILE A 277 55.28 4.50 31.01
N ASP A 278 55.07 5.81 30.97
CA ASP A 278 56.15 6.79 30.77
C ASP A 278 57.15 6.78 31.93
N GLU A 279 56.70 6.49 33.16
CA GLU A 279 57.57 6.27 34.32
C GLU A 279 58.44 5.02 34.21
N LEU A 280 58.01 3.97 33.48
CA LEU A 280 58.87 2.82 33.19
C LEU A 280 60.07 3.19 32.32
N GLU A 281 59.91 4.20 31.47
CA GLU A 281 60.92 4.68 30.54
C GLU A 281 61.88 5.69 31.20
N LYS A 282 61.49 6.28 32.34
CA LYS A 282 62.33 7.24 33.08
C LYS A 282 63.57 6.57 33.72
N PRO A 283 64.69 7.30 33.85
CA PRO A 283 65.84 6.89 34.64
C PRO A 283 65.45 6.52 36.08
N LEU A 284 65.91 5.38 36.57
CA LEU A 284 65.83 5.08 38.01
C LEU A 284 66.91 5.89 38.75
N ILE A 285 66.60 7.15 39.10
CA ILE A 285 67.56 8.03 39.78
C ILE A 285 67.66 7.63 41.27
N ASN A 286 68.83 7.09 41.63
CA ASN A 286 69.41 6.85 42.96
C ASN A 286 68.67 5.94 43.97
N GLU A 287 69.33 4.83 44.31
CA GLU A 287 69.88 4.57 45.65
C GLU A 287 70.93 3.44 45.52
N SER A 288 72.02 3.53 46.29
CA SER A 288 73.28 2.76 46.38
C SER A 288 73.28 1.21 46.27
N ALA A 289 72.28 0.57 45.65
CA ALA A 289 72.19 -0.87 45.43
C ALA A 289 72.40 -1.31 43.96
N PHE A 290 72.65 -0.36 43.05
CA PHE A 290 72.74 -0.64 41.59
C PHE A 290 74.12 -1.13 41.11
N ASP A 291 75.18 -0.97 41.92
CA ASP A 291 76.52 -1.47 41.58
C ASP A 291 76.58 -3.01 41.53
N ALA A 292 75.73 -3.71 42.27
CA ALA A 292 75.72 -5.19 42.30
C ALA A 292 75.00 -5.81 41.08
N VAL A 293 74.04 -5.10 40.47
CA VAL A 293 73.31 -5.60 39.29
C VAL A 293 74.06 -5.26 37.99
N GLY A 294 74.75 -4.11 37.95
CA GLY A 294 75.71 -3.79 36.88
C GLY A 294 76.85 -4.81 36.77
N PHE A 295 77.23 -5.45 37.87
CA PHE A 295 78.26 -6.51 37.90
C PHE A 295 77.76 -7.87 37.39
N LEU A 296 76.46 -8.18 37.52
CA LEU A 296 75.89 -9.47 37.07
C LEU A 296 75.45 -9.47 35.59
N LEU A 297 75.26 -8.29 34.97
CA LEU A 297 74.76 -8.16 33.59
C LEU A 297 75.83 -7.73 32.56
N GLY A 298 77.11 -7.60 32.95
CA GLY A 298 78.23 -7.54 32.01
C GLY A 298 78.30 -6.32 31.06
N ASN A 299 77.47 -5.29 31.24
CA ASN A 299 77.50 -4.08 30.39
C ASN A 299 77.96 -2.86 31.21
N SER A 300 79.22 -2.47 31.01
CA SER A 300 79.92 -1.39 31.69
C SER A 300 79.83 -0.02 31.00
N SER A 301 78.89 0.18 30.08
CA SER A 301 78.59 1.52 29.56
C SER A 301 77.55 2.19 30.45
N GLY A 302 77.94 3.25 31.16
CA GLY A 302 77.13 4.03 32.11
C GLY A 302 75.91 4.75 31.51
N GLY A 303 75.03 4.00 30.85
CA GLY A 303 73.69 4.44 30.47
C GLY A 303 72.73 4.32 31.64
N SER A 304 71.83 5.28 31.75
CA SER A 304 70.73 5.26 32.71
C SER A 304 69.87 3.99 32.54
N LEU A 305 69.88 3.09 33.52
CA LEU A 305 68.97 1.92 33.57
C LEU A 305 67.56 2.39 33.95
N SER A 306 66.62 2.28 33.00
CA SER A 306 65.18 2.45 33.24
C SER A 306 64.55 1.13 33.72
N ALA A 307 63.39 1.20 34.36
CA ALA A 307 62.64 -0.01 34.70
C ALA A 307 62.34 -0.85 33.44
N MET A 308 62.02 -0.19 32.33
CA MET A 308 61.77 -0.83 31.05
C MET A 308 62.98 -1.64 30.53
N SER A 309 64.20 -1.11 30.68
CA SER A 309 65.43 -1.81 30.26
C SER A 309 65.71 -3.07 31.10
N LEU A 310 65.44 -3.01 32.41
CA LEU A 310 65.59 -4.14 33.33
C LEU A 310 64.56 -5.24 33.01
N ILE A 311 63.31 -4.85 32.77
CA ILE A 311 62.22 -5.81 32.50
C ILE A 311 62.42 -6.47 31.12
N SER A 312 62.87 -5.72 30.12
CA SER A 312 63.17 -6.25 28.79
C SER A 312 64.34 -7.24 28.77
N THR A 313 65.19 -7.22 29.79
CA THR A 313 66.28 -8.20 29.98
C THR A 313 65.76 -9.51 30.57
N ILE A 314 64.68 -9.45 31.36
CA ILE A 314 64.01 -10.63 31.95
C ILE A 314 63.14 -11.31 30.89
N ASP A 315 62.34 -10.52 30.16
CA ASP A 315 61.51 -11.00 29.06
C ASP A 315 61.51 -9.98 27.89
N PRO A 316 62.11 -10.33 26.74
CA PRO A 316 62.13 -9.46 25.55
C PRO A 316 60.74 -9.10 25.01
N SER A 317 59.70 -9.88 25.31
CA SER A 317 58.33 -9.63 24.84
C SER A 317 57.64 -8.48 25.59
N THR A 318 58.17 -8.03 26.73
CA THR A 318 57.57 -6.97 27.56
C THR A 318 57.29 -5.68 26.78
N GLY A 319 58.17 -5.30 25.85
CA GLY A 319 57.96 -4.13 24.98
C GLY A 319 56.72 -4.24 24.10
N GLN A 320 56.42 -5.45 23.62
CA GLN A 320 55.21 -5.73 22.83
C GLN A 320 53.96 -5.69 23.72
N LEU A 321 54.03 -6.23 24.95
CA LEU A 321 52.91 -6.23 25.89
C LEU A 321 52.54 -4.81 26.34
N ILE A 322 53.54 -3.97 26.62
CA ILE A 322 53.32 -2.56 26.97
C ILE A 322 52.83 -1.77 25.75
N GLY A 323 53.35 -2.04 24.56
CA GLY A 323 52.84 -1.48 23.30
C GLY A 323 51.36 -1.80 23.07
N LEU A 324 50.95 -3.05 23.31
CA LEU A 324 49.56 -3.46 23.24
C LEU A 324 48.67 -2.70 24.24
N ILE A 325 49.13 -2.48 25.48
CA ILE A 325 48.40 -1.68 26.47
C ILE A 325 48.29 -0.20 26.03
N LYS A 326 49.37 0.39 25.49
CA LYS A 326 49.34 1.76 24.92
C LYS A 326 48.29 1.86 23.81
N ASP A 327 48.29 0.89 22.89
CA ASP A 327 47.36 0.82 21.76
C ASP A 327 45.89 0.67 22.23
N ILE A 328 45.64 -0.13 23.27
CA ILE A 328 44.30 -0.25 23.89
C ILE A 328 43.87 1.08 24.51
N CYS A 329 44.77 1.78 25.21
CA CYS A 329 44.45 3.09 25.79
C CYS A 329 44.16 4.15 24.72
N GLU A 330 44.93 4.17 23.62
CA GLU A 330 44.68 5.08 22.49
C GLU A 330 43.37 4.77 21.78
N GLY A 331 43.09 3.48 21.59
CA GLY A 331 41.82 3.01 21.10
C GLY A 331 40.65 3.49 21.95
N ILE A 332 40.68 3.26 23.26
CA ILE A 332 39.61 3.68 24.18
C ILE A 332 39.38 5.21 24.12
N ALA A 333 40.46 6.00 24.06
CA ALA A 333 40.35 7.45 23.94
C ALA A 333 39.73 7.88 22.60
N THR A 334 40.12 7.24 21.50
CA THR A 334 39.57 7.48 20.15
C THR A 334 38.09 7.14 20.11
N ALA A 335 37.73 5.94 20.57
CA ALA A 335 36.37 5.48 20.66
C ALA A 335 35.51 6.41 21.52
N HIS A 336 36.01 6.88 22.67
CA HIS A 336 35.33 7.84 23.54
C HIS A 336 34.98 9.14 22.78
N GLY A 337 35.91 9.70 22.01
CA GLY A 337 35.64 10.88 21.18
C GLY A 337 34.56 10.65 20.12
N GLU A 338 34.46 9.43 19.61
CA GLU A 338 33.44 9.04 18.63
C GLU A 338 32.05 8.79 19.26
N VAL A 339 31.98 8.38 20.54
CA VAL A 339 30.69 8.15 21.23
C VAL A 339 29.84 9.42 21.27
N GLU A 340 30.45 10.59 21.50
CA GLU A 340 29.72 11.85 21.52
C GLU A 340 29.08 12.15 20.16
N GLY A 341 29.81 11.90 19.07
CA GLY A 341 29.29 12.02 17.71
C GLY A 341 28.13 11.06 17.42
N ILE A 342 28.22 9.82 17.92
CA ILE A 342 27.14 8.82 17.82
C ILE A 342 25.89 9.28 18.58
N LEU A 343 26.03 9.86 19.78
CA LEU A 343 24.90 10.39 20.54
C LEU A 343 24.22 11.54 19.79
N GLN A 344 25.01 12.47 19.25
CA GLN A 344 24.46 13.58 18.46
C GLN A 344 23.75 13.08 17.19
N ALA A 345 24.31 12.09 16.50
CA ALA A 345 23.72 11.51 15.29
C ALA A 345 22.42 10.74 15.57
N THR A 346 22.29 10.10 16.74
CA THR A 346 21.09 9.31 17.10
C THR A 346 19.93 10.14 17.66
N GLN A 347 20.20 11.33 18.20
CA GLN A 347 19.19 12.17 18.85
C GLN A 347 17.94 12.43 17.98
N PRO A 348 18.04 12.76 16.68
CA PRO A 348 16.85 13.00 15.85
C PRO A 348 15.93 11.79 15.75
N LEU A 349 16.49 10.59 15.70
CA LEU A 349 15.75 9.33 15.63
C LEU A 349 15.09 9.01 16.98
N LEU A 350 15.77 9.28 18.09
CA LEU A 350 15.20 9.16 19.44
C LEU A 350 14.02 10.11 19.63
N ASP A 351 14.17 11.37 19.23
CA ASP A 351 13.12 12.39 19.30
C ASP A 351 11.91 12.01 18.44
N ALA A 352 12.14 11.57 17.19
CA ALA A 352 11.08 11.12 16.30
C ALA A 352 10.34 9.89 16.87
N SER A 353 11.09 8.94 17.44
CA SER A 353 10.54 7.74 18.07
C SER A 353 9.71 8.07 19.32
N GLU A 354 10.18 8.97 20.18
CA GLU A 354 9.45 9.43 21.37
C GLU A 354 8.16 10.16 20.99
N ARG A 355 8.24 11.09 20.04
CA ARG A 355 7.06 11.82 19.54
C ARG A 355 6.04 10.88 18.90
N PHE A 356 6.50 9.90 18.13
CA PHE A 356 5.63 8.87 17.57
C PHE A 356 4.98 8.02 18.67
N ARG A 357 5.72 7.62 19.71
CA ARG A 357 5.17 6.85 20.83
C ARG A 357 4.00 7.56 21.51
N ARG A 358 4.12 8.89 21.70
CA ARG A 358 3.10 9.72 22.34
C ARG A 358 1.86 9.96 21.47
N THR A 359 2.07 10.24 20.19
CA THR A 359 1.00 10.77 19.32
C THR A 359 0.49 9.79 18.29
N ARG A 360 1.27 8.75 17.95
CA ARG A 360 1.00 7.80 16.86
C ARG A 360 0.69 8.51 15.53
N SER A 361 1.24 9.71 15.32
CA SER A 361 0.99 10.48 14.10
C SER A 361 1.80 9.95 12.91
N ARG A 362 1.26 10.13 11.69
CA ARG A 362 1.97 9.75 10.46
C ARG A 362 3.19 10.63 10.21
N GLU A 363 3.13 11.91 10.57
CA GLU A 363 4.25 12.83 10.44
C GLU A 363 5.48 12.36 11.24
N HIS A 364 5.29 11.97 12.51
CA HIS A 364 6.40 11.47 13.32
C HIS A 364 6.92 10.13 12.82
N LEU A 365 6.05 9.27 12.28
CA LEU A 365 6.46 8.03 11.63
C LEU A 365 7.35 8.29 10.41
N ARG A 366 7.03 9.31 9.61
CA ARG A 366 7.88 9.73 8.48
C ARG A 366 9.25 10.21 8.96
N GLY A 367 9.29 10.97 10.05
CA GLY A 367 10.55 11.40 10.68
C GLY A 367 11.44 10.22 11.08
N ILE A 368 10.87 9.13 11.59
CA ILE A 368 11.61 7.89 11.88
C ILE A 368 12.18 7.29 10.58
N CYS A 369 11.37 7.19 9.52
CA CYS A 369 11.78 6.63 8.24
C CYS A 369 12.88 7.46 7.54
N GLU A 370 12.87 8.78 7.72
CA GLU A 370 13.88 9.69 7.15
C GLU A 370 15.21 9.65 7.93
N THR A 371 15.16 9.54 9.25
CA THR A 371 16.34 9.59 10.12
C THR A 371 17.02 8.24 10.31
N ALA A 372 16.27 7.13 10.31
CA ALA A 372 16.83 5.80 10.56
C ALA A 372 17.97 5.40 9.59
N PRO A 373 17.86 5.60 8.26
CA PRO A 373 18.95 5.28 7.33
C PRO A 373 20.21 6.11 7.55
N GLN A 374 20.05 7.38 7.94
CA GLN A 374 21.17 8.28 8.25
C GLN A 374 21.93 7.78 9.48
N VAL A 375 21.20 7.36 10.52
CA VAL A 375 21.78 6.77 11.73
C VAL A 375 22.49 5.46 11.41
N SER A 376 21.89 4.54 10.65
CA SER A 376 22.55 3.28 10.27
C SER A 376 23.86 3.51 9.53
N SER A 377 23.85 4.40 8.53
CA SER A 377 25.04 4.74 7.75
C SER A 377 26.15 5.35 8.63
N TYR A 378 25.76 6.19 9.59
CA TYR A 378 26.72 6.76 10.54
C TYR A 378 27.35 5.68 11.43
N PHE A 379 26.56 4.74 11.95
CA PHE A 379 27.07 3.62 12.76
C PHE A 379 28.03 2.74 11.97
N GLU A 380 27.67 2.37 10.75
CA GLU A 380 28.52 1.59 9.85
C GLU A 380 29.86 2.30 9.59
N SER A 381 29.84 3.62 9.38
CA SER A 381 31.07 4.41 9.15
C SER A 381 32.00 4.47 10.37
N LYS A 382 31.51 4.12 11.56
CA LYS A 382 32.29 4.15 12.80
C LYS A 382 32.86 2.79 13.20
N ASN A 383 32.52 1.70 12.51
CA ASN A 383 33.12 0.39 12.80
C ASN A 383 34.65 0.44 12.75
N ASP A 384 35.25 1.17 11.81
CA ASP A 384 36.71 1.33 11.71
C ASP A 384 37.36 1.91 12.99
N ALA A 385 36.61 2.66 13.80
CA ALA A 385 37.09 3.22 15.08
C ALA A 385 36.94 2.24 16.27
N PHE A 386 36.00 1.29 16.19
CA PHE A 386 35.68 0.37 17.30
C PHE A 386 36.26 -1.04 17.09
N ASP A 387 36.31 -1.53 15.86
CA ASP A 387 36.75 -2.88 15.49
C ASP A 387 38.21 -3.20 15.93
N PRO A 388 39.19 -2.29 15.76
CA PRO A 388 40.57 -2.56 16.18
C PRO A 388 40.71 -2.76 17.69
N ILE A 389 39.83 -2.13 18.48
CA ILE A 389 39.86 -2.16 19.94
C ILE A 389 39.28 -3.46 20.46
N THR A 390 38.16 -3.90 19.88
CA THR A 390 37.50 -5.15 20.25
C THR A 390 38.46 -6.33 20.12
N SER A 391 39.22 -6.41 19.02
CA SER A 391 40.25 -7.45 18.83
C SER A 391 41.38 -7.36 19.85
N ARG A 392 41.86 -6.15 20.17
CA ARG A 392 42.99 -5.94 21.08
C ARG A 392 42.64 -6.11 22.56
N LEU A 393 41.38 -5.92 22.95
CA LEU A 393 40.92 -6.13 24.32
C LEU A 393 41.03 -7.60 24.77
N ASP A 394 40.83 -8.56 23.85
CA ASP A 394 41.04 -9.99 24.12
C ASP A 394 42.52 -10.33 24.31
N GLU A 395 43.39 -9.80 23.44
CA GLU A 395 44.85 -9.92 23.55
C GLU A 395 45.38 -9.28 24.85
N GLY A 396 44.82 -8.14 25.24
CA GLY A 396 45.20 -7.40 26.44
C GLY A 396 45.01 -8.20 27.73
N LYS A 397 43.96 -9.03 27.84
CA LYS A 397 43.75 -9.90 29.01
C LYS A 397 44.86 -10.94 29.17
N GLN A 398 45.35 -11.48 28.05
CA GLN A 398 46.47 -12.42 28.06
C GLN A 398 47.77 -11.69 28.43
N ALA A 399 47.97 -10.49 27.88
CA ALA A 399 49.14 -9.66 28.15
C ALA A 399 49.26 -9.24 29.64
N ILE A 400 48.16 -8.90 30.31
CA ILE A 400 48.15 -8.60 31.76
C ILE A 400 48.65 -9.80 32.57
N SER A 401 48.22 -11.01 32.21
CA SER A 401 48.60 -12.22 32.93
C SER A 401 50.10 -12.51 32.79
N GLN A 402 50.66 -12.24 31.61
CA GLN A 402 52.09 -12.34 31.33
C GLN A 402 52.88 -11.26 32.07
N LEU A 403 52.42 -10.00 32.07
CA LEU A 403 53.05 -8.90 32.79
C LEU A 403 53.11 -9.14 34.31
N ASN A 404 52.07 -9.74 34.90
CA ASN A 404 52.08 -10.13 36.32
C ASN A 404 53.11 -11.23 36.62
N SER A 405 53.28 -12.19 35.70
CA SER A 405 54.30 -13.24 35.83
C SER A 405 55.72 -12.67 35.74
N ILE A 406 55.94 -11.75 34.80
CA ILE A 406 57.20 -11.03 34.64
C ILE A 406 57.48 -10.16 35.87
N ALA A 407 56.48 -9.46 36.40
CA ALA A 407 56.62 -8.63 37.59
C ALA A 407 57.17 -9.42 38.79
N ALA A 408 56.67 -10.64 39.02
CA ALA A 408 57.13 -11.51 40.10
C ALA A 408 58.63 -11.89 40.00
N GLN A 409 59.21 -11.82 38.80
CA GLN A 409 60.60 -12.17 38.52
C GLN A 409 61.56 -10.97 38.65
N ILE A 410 61.05 -9.73 38.73
CA ILE A 410 61.87 -8.52 38.79
C ILE A 410 62.54 -8.40 40.18
N PRO A 411 63.88 -8.40 40.30
CA PRO A 411 64.57 -8.32 41.59
C PRO A 411 64.41 -6.96 42.29
N ASN A 412 64.29 -5.88 41.52
CA ASN A 412 64.17 -4.53 42.04
C ASN A 412 62.74 -4.25 42.55
N ALA A 413 62.59 -3.97 43.85
CA ALA A 413 61.30 -3.75 44.49
C ALA A 413 60.50 -2.59 43.88
N ARG A 414 61.17 -1.48 43.49
CA ARG A 414 60.52 -0.31 42.89
C ARG A 414 60.02 -0.60 41.48
N ALA A 415 60.82 -1.26 40.64
CA ALA A 415 60.41 -1.66 39.30
C ALA A 415 59.31 -2.74 39.34
N ARG A 416 59.41 -3.70 40.26
CA ARG A 416 58.37 -4.72 40.52
C ARG A 416 57.03 -4.08 40.86
N ASP A 417 57.02 -3.17 41.83
CA ASP A 417 55.82 -2.48 42.28
C ASP A 417 55.19 -1.63 41.15
N LEU A 418 56.01 -0.97 40.34
CA LEU A 418 55.53 -0.15 39.23
C LEU A 418 54.89 -0.97 38.10
N VAL A 419 55.47 -2.12 37.73
CA VAL A 419 54.86 -3.06 36.77
C VAL A 419 53.58 -3.67 37.32
N PHE A 420 53.55 -4.02 38.62
CA PHE A 420 52.37 -4.57 39.26
C PHE A 420 51.21 -3.57 39.31
N ARG A 421 51.50 -2.30 39.65
CA ARG A 421 50.51 -1.21 39.61
C ARG A 421 50.00 -0.94 38.18
N MET A 422 50.90 -0.88 37.20
CA MET A 422 50.53 -0.74 35.79
C MET A 422 49.62 -1.88 35.31
N SER A 423 49.99 -3.13 35.60
CA SER A 423 49.23 -4.32 35.21
C SER A 423 47.83 -4.35 35.84
N ASN A 424 47.72 -3.98 37.12
CA ASN A 424 46.43 -3.88 37.80
C ASN A 424 45.55 -2.77 37.23
N ALA A 425 46.13 -1.59 36.93
CA ALA A 425 45.41 -0.49 36.30
C ALA A 425 44.95 -0.85 34.87
N ALA A 426 45.80 -1.52 34.08
CA ALA A 426 45.44 -2.03 32.76
C ALA A 426 44.31 -3.07 32.84
N ASN A 427 44.34 -3.96 33.84
CA ASN A 427 43.28 -4.94 34.06
C ASN A 427 41.94 -4.30 34.41
N GLU A 428 41.94 -3.25 35.21
CA GLU A 428 40.74 -2.49 35.54
C GLU A 428 40.12 -1.85 34.28
N ILE A 429 40.94 -1.17 33.47
CA ILE A 429 40.51 -0.51 32.23
C ILE A 429 39.98 -1.52 31.21
N ILE A 430 40.72 -2.62 30.97
CA ILE A 430 40.31 -3.66 30.02
C ILE A 430 39.01 -4.32 30.50
N SER A 431 38.86 -4.60 31.79
CA SER A 431 37.65 -5.19 32.35
C SER A 431 36.43 -4.27 32.21
N LEU A 432 36.61 -2.96 32.39
CA LEU A 432 35.57 -1.95 32.19
C LEU A 432 35.18 -1.84 30.71
N ALA A 433 36.15 -1.76 29.80
CA ALA A 433 35.92 -1.58 28.36
C ALA A 433 35.38 -2.84 27.67
N TYR A 434 35.70 -4.05 28.17
CA TYR A 434 35.42 -5.30 27.46
C TYR A 434 33.95 -5.49 27.05
N ARG A 435 33.03 -5.25 27.99
CA ARG A 435 31.60 -5.51 27.76
C ARG A 435 30.96 -4.48 26.83
N PRO A 436 31.13 -3.16 27.02
CA PRO A 436 30.61 -2.15 26.10
C PRO A 436 31.07 -2.37 24.66
N PHE A 437 32.38 -2.55 24.42
CA PHE A 437 32.92 -2.73 23.08
C PHE A 437 32.41 -4.00 22.39
N ASN A 438 32.21 -5.10 23.14
CA ASN A 438 31.55 -6.29 22.59
C ASN A 438 30.05 -6.08 22.29
N GLN A 439 29.38 -5.16 22.99
CA GLN A 439 27.98 -4.80 22.73
C GLN A 439 27.81 -3.79 21.56
N TRP A 440 28.91 -3.16 21.11
CA TRP A 440 28.90 -2.24 19.96
C TRP A 440 28.38 -2.93 18.69
N HIS A 441 29.00 -4.04 18.29
CA HIS A 441 28.62 -4.78 17.09
C HIS A 441 27.17 -5.28 17.13
N GLN A 442 26.70 -5.69 18.31
CA GLN A 442 25.30 -6.09 18.51
C GLN A 442 24.35 -4.90 18.29
N SER A 443 24.75 -3.71 18.72
CA SER A 443 23.98 -2.46 18.57
C SER A 443 23.94 -1.97 17.11
N VAL A 444 25.05 -2.07 16.39
CA VAL A 444 25.14 -1.75 14.94
C VAL A 444 24.28 -2.72 14.12
N ALA A 445 24.40 -4.03 14.39
CA ALA A 445 23.61 -5.05 13.71
C ALA A 445 22.11 -4.91 14.00
N ALA A 446 21.72 -4.64 15.25
CA ALA A 446 20.33 -4.38 15.62
C ALA A 446 19.77 -3.14 14.92
N THR A 447 20.55 -2.06 14.84
CA THR A 447 20.17 -0.82 14.13
C THR A 447 19.95 -1.08 12.65
N SER A 448 20.85 -1.83 12.01
CA SER A 448 20.75 -2.18 10.58
C SER A 448 19.50 -3.02 10.31
N MET A 449 19.24 -4.05 11.13
CA MET A 449 18.03 -4.87 11.03
C MET A 449 16.75 -4.04 11.23
N PHE A 450 16.76 -3.07 12.15
CA PHE A 450 15.63 -2.17 12.33
C PHE A 450 15.34 -1.33 11.08
N VAL A 451 16.38 -0.76 10.46
CA VAL A 451 16.21 0.04 9.23
C VAL A 451 15.66 -0.81 8.10
N GLU A 452 16.16 -2.04 7.94
CA GLU A 452 15.69 -2.94 6.88
C GLU A 452 14.22 -3.33 7.09
N ASN A 453 13.84 -3.73 8.31
CA ASN A 453 12.45 -4.03 8.65
C ASN A 453 11.54 -2.80 8.44
N LEU A 454 11.99 -1.62 8.83
CA LEU A 454 11.22 -0.38 8.62
C LEU A 454 11.03 -0.07 7.13
N ARG A 455 12.07 -0.28 6.32
CA ARG A 455 12.04 -0.09 4.87
C ARG A 455 11.07 -1.06 4.20
N GLU A 456 11.06 -2.33 4.63
CA GLU A 456 10.12 -3.33 4.13
C GLU A 456 8.68 -2.93 4.42
N LEU A 457 8.40 -2.48 5.66
CA LEU A 457 7.07 -2.02 6.04
C LEU A 457 6.61 -0.77 5.27
N GLU A 458 7.46 0.24 5.12
CA GLU A 458 7.14 1.45 4.34
C GLU A 458 6.94 1.12 2.85
N SER A 459 7.73 0.20 2.31
CA SER A 459 7.57 -0.30 0.93
C SER A 459 6.23 -1.00 0.75
N HIS A 460 5.86 -1.90 1.66
CA HIS A 460 4.58 -2.62 1.61
C HIS A 460 3.39 -1.67 1.74
N TYR A 461 3.46 -0.71 2.66
CA TYR A 461 2.45 0.33 2.81
C TYR A 461 2.29 1.17 1.53
N SER A 462 3.40 1.65 0.97
CA SER A 462 3.42 2.44 -0.26
C SER A 462 2.86 1.67 -1.46
N ALA A 463 3.23 0.40 -1.60
CA ALA A 463 2.74 -0.48 -2.65
C ALA A 463 1.21 -0.67 -2.54
N THR A 464 0.72 -0.88 -1.32
CA THR A 464 -0.72 -1.01 -1.05
C THR A 464 -1.47 0.26 -1.45
N LEU A 465 -0.96 1.44 -1.06
CA LEU A 465 -1.57 2.72 -1.48
C LEU A 465 -1.55 2.90 -3.00
N GLY A 466 -0.47 2.52 -3.67
CA GLY A 466 -0.37 2.56 -5.14
C GLY A 466 -1.42 1.67 -5.83
N GLN A 467 -1.68 0.47 -5.30
CA GLN A 467 -2.73 -0.44 -5.80
C GLN A 467 -4.14 0.14 -5.59
N LEU A 468 -4.38 0.71 -4.41
CA LEU A 468 -5.66 1.37 -4.10
C LEU A 468 -5.88 2.61 -4.98
N GLN A 469 -4.82 3.35 -5.29
CA GLN A 469 -4.87 4.51 -6.17
C GLN A 469 -5.18 4.12 -7.62
N SER A 470 -4.57 3.06 -8.14
CA SER A 470 -4.83 2.55 -9.49
C SER A 470 -6.21 1.91 -9.64
N GLY A 471 -6.88 1.56 -8.53
CA GLY A 471 -8.22 0.97 -8.51
C GLY A 471 -8.21 -0.57 -8.55
N SER A 472 -7.04 -1.19 -8.35
CA SER A 472 -6.90 -2.64 -8.22
C SER A 472 -7.21 -3.07 -6.78
N ILE A 473 -8.49 -3.25 -6.47
CA ILE A 473 -8.95 -3.66 -5.12
C ILE A 473 -8.97 -5.19 -4.96
N GLU A 474 -8.76 -5.96 -6.04
CA GLU A 474 -9.04 -7.41 -6.07
C GLU A 474 -8.01 -8.31 -5.34
N SER A 475 -6.92 -7.80 -4.77
CA SER A 475 -5.86 -8.67 -4.21
C SER A 475 -5.40 -8.37 -2.78
N SER A 476 -5.84 -7.29 -2.14
CA SER A 476 -5.23 -6.86 -0.87
C SER A 476 -5.72 -7.64 0.38
N GLY A 477 -6.69 -8.54 0.23
CA GLY A 477 -7.28 -9.29 1.36
C GLY A 477 -6.55 -10.58 1.77
N SER A 478 -5.50 -11.01 1.04
CA SER A 478 -4.95 -12.38 1.20
C SER A 478 -3.42 -12.49 1.28
N MET A 479 -2.66 -11.40 1.35
CA MET A 479 -1.19 -11.47 1.25
C MET A 479 -0.45 -10.91 2.47
N MET A 480 -0.72 -11.44 3.66
CA MET A 480 0.25 -11.45 4.77
C MET A 480 -0.01 -12.67 5.68
N SER A 481 0.24 -13.86 5.14
CA SER A 481 0.51 -15.05 5.93
C SER A 481 1.80 -15.68 5.40
N GLY A 482 2.89 -15.46 6.13
CA GLY A 482 4.12 -16.27 6.06
C GLY A 482 5.20 -15.82 5.09
N SER A 483 6.08 -14.89 5.52
CA SER A 483 7.49 -14.97 5.14
C SER A 483 8.20 -15.91 6.11
N ASN A 484 8.37 -17.16 5.68
CA ASN A 484 9.39 -18.05 6.25
C ASN A 484 10.07 -18.76 5.08
N ASN A 485 11.38 -18.52 4.96
CA ASN A 485 12.27 -19.16 4.00
C ASN A 485 12.14 -20.69 4.00
N ARG A 486 11.72 -21.29 2.87
CA ARG A 486 12.27 -22.57 2.40
C ARG A 486 11.92 -22.86 0.93
N ALA A 487 12.97 -22.85 0.10
CA ALA A 487 13.25 -23.66 -1.09
C ALA A 487 12.08 -24.17 -1.99
N SER A 488 12.09 -23.69 -3.23
CA SER A 488 12.02 -24.48 -4.48
C SER A 488 11.21 -25.78 -4.45
N ILE A 489 10.02 -25.83 -5.08
CA ILE A 489 9.59 -26.90 -6.01
C ILE A 489 8.53 -26.35 -7.01
N ARG A 490 8.93 -26.33 -8.30
CA ARG A 490 8.19 -26.47 -9.57
C ARG A 490 6.75 -25.95 -9.75
N ASP A 491 6.64 -25.01 -10.69
CA ASP A 491 5.53 -24.86 -11.62
C ASP A 491 5.26 -26.14 -12.42
N SER A 492 4.05 -26.68 -12.31
CA SER A 492 3.27 -27.28 -13.40
C SER A 492 1.95 -27.83 -12.86
N ASP A 493 0.87 -27.53 -13.58
CA ASP A 493 -0.48 -28.11 -13.49
C ASP A 493 -1.36 -27.63 -12.32
N ILE A 494 -2.35 -26.80 -12.64
CA ILE A 494 -3.78 -26.99 -12.39
C ILE A 494 -4.51 -25.88 -13.17
N SER A 495 -4.73 -26.12 -14.47
CA SER A 495 -5.93 -25.67 -15.15
C SER A 495 -7.07 -26.62 -14.77
N ASP A 496 -8.30 -26.11 -14.73
CA ASP A 496 -9.56 -26.80 -14.47
C ASP A 496 -9.99 -26.96 -13.01
N ARG A 497 -10.78 -25.98 -12.53
CA ARG A 497 -11.89 -26.30 -11.62
C ARG A 497 -13.12 -25.44 -11.89
N LYS A 498 -14.10 -26.07 -12.51
CA LYS A 498 -15.50 -25.66 -12.61
C LYS A 498 -16.05 -25.35 -11.21
N THR A 499 -16.68 -24.19 -11.09
CA THR A 499 -17.64 -23.85 -10.03
C THR A 499 -18.86 -24.77 -10.16
N VAL A 500 -19.01 -25.70 -9.21
CA VAL A 500 -20.23 -26.49 -9.03
C VAL A 500 -21.07 -25.81 -7.97
N THR A 501 -22.12 -25.12 -8.39
CA THR A 501 -23.25 -24.74 -7.53
C THR A 501 -24.11 -25.98 -7.30
N GLY A 502 -24.05 -26.55 -6.09
CA GLY A 502 -24.81 -27.73 -5.68
C GLY A 502 -25.76 -27.44 -4.52
N SER A 503 -27.04 -27.51 -4.85
CA SER A 503 -28.27 -27.53 -4.04
C SER A 503 -28.21 -27.91 -2.55
N ASP A 504 -29.01 -27.15 -1.79
CA ASP A 504 -29.58 -27.47 -0.47
C ASP A 504 -29.98 -28.94 -0.28
N LYS A 505 -29.32 -29.59 0.68
CA LYS A 505 -29.86 -30.67 1.54
C LYS A 505 -28.74 -31.14 2.48
N GLN A 506 -28.77 -30.69 3.73
CA GLN A 506 -28.48 -31.47 4.97
C GLN A 506 -27.98 -30.58 6.12
N ASN A 507 -28.88 -30.28 7.07
CA ASN A 507 -28.63 -30.27 8.51
C ASN A 507 -29.94 -29.94 9.24
N PRO A 508 -30.70 -30.94 9.74
CA PRO A 508 -31.96 -30.67 10.44
C PRO A 508 -31.62 -30.13 11.85
N GLY A 509 -31.99 -28.87 12.12
CA GLY A 509 -31.93 -28.28 13.47
C GLY A 509 -30.93 -27.15 13.68
N LEU A 510 -30.42 -26.49 12.63
CA LEU A 510 -29.51 -25.35 12.74
C LEU A 510 -30.10 -24.12 12.05
N GLU A 511 -30.33 -23.05 12.81
CA GLU A 511 -30.78 -21.76 12.28
C GLU A 511 -29.58 -21.00 11.69
N LYS A 512 -29.74 -20.49 10.47
CA LYS A 512 -28.80 -19.58 9.82
C LYS A 512 -29.14 -18.17 10.30
N GLU A 513 -28.35 -17.64 11.24
CA GLU A 513 -28.67 -16.39 11.94
C GLU A 513 -27.70 -15.26 11.53
N SER A 514 -28.22 -14.03 11.34
CA SER A 514 -27.36 -12.85 11.11
C SER A 514 -26.78 -12.38 12.44
N LEU A 515 -25.63 -12.92 12.81
CA LEU A 515 -24.99 -12.64 14.09
C LEU A 515 -24.27 -11.29 14.07
N GLY A 516 -24.22 -10.63 15.23
CA GLY A 516 -23.39 -9.45 15.51
C GLY A 516 -21.88 -9.72 15.34
N PRO A 517 -20.99 -8.90 15.93
CA PRO A 517 -19.55 -9.03 15.70
C PRO A 517 -19.06 -10.42 16.14
N ASN A 518 -18.75 -11.26 15.15
CA ASN A 518 -18.19 -12.59 15.31
C ASN A 518 -16.92 -12.67 14.45
N PRO A 519 -15.97 -13.58 14.74
CA PRO A 519 -14.65 -13.55 14.10
C PRO A 519 -14.69 -13.83 12.59
N TRP A 520 -15.81 -14.29 12.03
CA TRP A 520 -15.96 -14.60 10.61
C TRP A 520 -16.90 -13.66 9.84
N ALA A 521 -17.42 -12.61 10.50
CA ALA A 521 -18.38 -11.68 9.90
C ALA A 521 -17.85 -10.96 8.64
N GLU A 522 -16.54 -10.82 8.49
CA GLU A 522 -15.89 -10.17 7.33
C GLU A 522 -15.57 -11.15 6.17
N GLU A 523 -15.69 -12.47 6.37
CA GLU A 523 -15.26 -13.49 5.40
C GLU A 523 -16.39 -14.08 4.53
N GLY A 524 -17.65 -13.68 4.78
CA GLY A 524 -18.81 -14.17 4.02
C GLY A 524 -19.07 -15.68 4.16
N LEU A 525 -18.53 -16.30 5.21
CA LEU A 525 -18.70 -17.72 5.49
C LEU A 525 -20.03 -17.98 6.17
N ASP A 526 -20.62 -19.14 5.88
CA ASP A 526 -21.83 -19.60 6.56
C ASP A 526 -21.47 -19.98 8.01
N VAL A 527 -21.85 -19.10 8.95
CA VAL A 527 -21.67 -19.31 10.39
C VAL A 527 -22.88 -20.04 10.93
N TYR A 528 -22.62 -21.12 11.66
CA TYR A 528 -23.64 -21.92 12.33
C TYR A 528 -23.55 -21.72 13.84
N LYS A 529 -24.70 -21.72 14.50
CA LYS A 529 -24.81 -21.54 15.95
C LYS A 529 -25.42 -22.77 16.59
N THR A 530 -24.82 -23.25 17.67
CA THR A 530 -25.39 -24.33 18.49
C THR A 530 -26.35 -23.77 19.56
N PRO A 531 -27.20 -24.59 20.19
CA PRO A 531 -28.08 -24.15 21.28
C PRO A 531 -27.39 -23.56 22.52
N LYS A 532 -26.05 -23.64 22.63
CA LYS A 532 -25.25 -23.06 23.73
C LYS A 532 -24.42 -21.86 23.29
N ASP A 533 -24.87 -21.15 22.27
CA ASP A 533 -24.18 -19.97 21.69
C ASP A 533 -22.76 -20.24 21.13
N ILE A 534 -22.35 -21.50 21.00
CA ILE A 534 -21.10 -21.86 20.30
C ILE A 534 -21.29 -21.63 18.81
N LEU A 535 -20.38 -20.87 18.22
CA LEU A 535 -20.37 -20.58 16.79
C LEU A 535 -19.35 -21.46 16.09
N TYR A 536 -19.64 -21.92 14.88
CA TYR A 536 -18.66 -22.64 14.08
C TYR A 536 -18.82 -22.39 12.59
N VAL A 537 -17.72 -22.60 11.87
CA VAL A 537 -17.62 -22.48 10.40
C VAL A 537 -16.88 -23.68 9.85
N ASP A 538 -17.44 -24.31 8.82
CA ASP A 538 -16.76 -25.33 8.05
C ASP A 538 -15.85 -24.69 7.00
N ARG A 539 -14.53 -24.77 7.23
CA ARG A 539 -13.50 -24.36 6.25
C ARG A 539 -13.34 -25.40 5.15
N ARG A 540 -13.59 -26.67 5.48
CA ARG A 540 -13.61 -27.78 4.53
C ARG A 540 -14.59 -28.83 5.04
N ILE A 541 -15.55 -29.22 4.19
CA ILE A 541 -16.50 -30.28 4.50
C ILE A 541 -15.84 -31.63 4.20
N GLY A 542 -15.73 -32.49 5.21
CA GLY A 542 -15.25 -33.86 5.04
C GLY A 542 -16.31 -34.77 4.43
N ASP A 543 -15.90 -35.88 3.82
CA ASP A 543 -16.79 -36.86 3.19
C ASP A 543 -16.91 -38.17 4.00
N GLY A 544 -16.05 -38.37 5.01
CA GLY A 544 -16.02 -39.61 5.78
C GLY A 544 -17.00 -39.68 6.95
N LYS A 545 -16.70 -40.59 7.91
CA LYS A 545 -17.56 -40.86 9.08
C LYS A 545 -17.63 -39.65 10.01
N SER A 546 -18.78 -39.45 10.64
CA SER A 546 -18.97 -38.49 11.72
C SER A 546 -18.58 -39.08 13.08
N PRO A 547 -18.18 -38.24 14.07
CA PRO A 547 -17.91 -38.70 15.43
C PRO A 547 -19.09 -39.48 16.02
N GLN A 548 -18.80 -40.63 16.64
CA GLN A 548 -19.78 -41.46 17.35
C GLN A 548 -19.33 -41.66 18.79
N GLU A 549 -20.26 -41.63 19.74
CA GLU A 549 -19.96 -41.78 21.16
C GLU A 549 -19.30 -43.13 21.43
N GLY A 550 -18.22 -43.12 22.23
CA GLY A 550 -17.41 -44.30 22.51
C GLY A 550 -16.39 -44.67 21.43
N LYS A 551 -16.31 -43.94 20.31
CA LYS A 551 -15.29 -44.14 19.26
C LYS A 551 -14.06 -43.28 19.46
N THR A 552 -12.90 -43.75 19.02
CA THR A 552 -11.65 -43.00 19.11
C THR A 552 -11.55 -42.05 17.92
N LEU A 553 -11.32 -40.77 18.19
CA LEU A 553 -11.08 -39.75 17.17
C LEU A 553 -9.60 -39.43 17.10
N THR A 554 -9.05 -39.39 15.89
CA THR A 554 -7.76 -38.77 15.61
C THR A 554 -8.01 -37.39 15.02
N LEU A 555 -7.51 -36.35 15.69
CA LEU A 555 -7.73 -34.95 15.34
C LEU A 555 -6.40 -34.22 15.20
N SER A 556 -6.35 -33.22 14.31
CA SER A 556 -5.36 -32.15 14.39
C SER A 556 -6.07 -30.91 14.94
N MET A 557 -5.67 -30.45 16.12
CA MET A 557 -6.34 -29.33 16.78
C MET A 557 -5.33 -28.24 17.09
N GLY A 558 -5.69 -26.99 16.78
CA GLY A 558 -4.94 -25.85 17.24
C GLY A 558 -5.81 -24.70 17.72
N GLN A 559 -5.38 -24.07 18.81
CA GLN A 559 -6.02 -22.87 19.33
C GLN A 559 -5.51 -21.64 18.56
N ILE A 560 -6.44 -20.79 18.15
CA ILE A 560 -6.20 -19.54 17.45
C ILE A 560 -6.43 -18.40 18.44
N ARG A 561 -5.47 -17.50 18.60
CA ARG A 561 -5.68 -16.25 19.34
C ARG A 561 -6.55 -15.30 18.53
N LEU A 562 -7.63 -14.81 19.10
CA LEU A 562 -8.56 -13.93 18.39
C LEU A 562 -7.96 -12.56 18.05
N LEU A 563 -7.02 -12.06 18.88
CA LEU A 563 -6.40 -10.74 18.71
C LEU A 563 -5.44 -10.65 17.51
N ASP A 564 -4.80 -11.75 17.11
CA ASP A 564 -3.77 -11.75 16.06
C ASP A 564 -3.90 -12.92 15.06
N ARG A 565 -4.92 -13.77 15.23
CA ARG A 565 -5.18 -15.01 14.47
C ARG A 565 -3.98 -15.97 14.41
N SER A 566 -3.01 -15.83 15.30
CA SER A 566 -1.88 -16.74 15.39
C SER A 566 -2.36 -18.09 15.93
N ARG A 567 -1.94 -19.19 15.27
CA ARG A 567 -2.12 -20.54 15.79
C ARG A 567 -1.08 -20.77 16.87
N LEU A 568 -1.53 -20.89 18.11
CA LEU A 568 -0.62 -21.02 19.24
C LEU A 568 0.09 -22.37 19.28
N THR A 569 -0.63 -23.44 18.96
CA THR A 569 -0.09 -24.80 18.95
C THR A 569 -0.98 -25.66 18.07
N VAL A 570 -0.41 -26.48 17.18
CA VAL A 570 -1.17 -27.55 16.49
C VAL A 570 -0.72 -28.87 17.09
N VAL A 571 -1.63 -29.55 17.78
CA VAL A 571 -1.37 -30.83 18.43
C VAL A 571 -2.23 -31.89 17.79
N ARG A 572 -1.62 -33.03 17.48
CA ARG A 572 -2.37 -34.23 17.09
C ARG A 572 -2.89 -34.90 18.35
N VAL A 573 -4.20 -35.09 18.43
CA VAL A 573 -4.88 -35.62 19.61
C VAL A 573 -5.63 -36.89 19.23
N GLU A 574 -5.45 -37.94 20.01
CA GLU A 574 -6.22 -39.19 19.91
C GLU A 574 -6.99 -39.41 21.21
N LYS A 575 -8.32 -39.32 21.14
CA LYS A 575 -9.19 -39.44 22.32
C LYS A 575 -10.55 -40.02 21.98
N VAL A 576 -11.19 -40.66 22.95
CA VAL A 576 -12.55 -41.22 22.84
C VAL A 576 -13.59 -40.09 22.87
N TYR A 577 -14.44 -40.04 21.84
CA TYR A 577 -15.55 -39.09 21.74
C TYR A 577 -16.66 -39.42 22.74
N GLY A 578 -17.19 -38.39 23.43
CA GLY A 578 -18.16 -38.57 24.52
C GLY A 578 -17.55 -38.85 25.89
N SER A 579 -16.22 -38.96 26.00
CA SER A 579 -15.57 -39.06 27.31
C SER A 579 -15.52 -37.70 28.03
N ASP A 580 -15.44 -37.72 29.36
CA ASP A 580 -15.30 -36.52 30.21
C ASP A 580 -13.96 -35.77 30.00
N THR A 581 -13.07 -36.31 29.16
CA THR A 581 -11.74 -35.74 28.87
C THR A 581 -11.76 -34.62 27.81
N TRP A 582 -12.93 -34.32 27.25
CA TRP A 582 -13.15 -33.25 26.28
C TRP A 582 -14.05 -32.16 26.88
N PRO A 583 -13.73 -30.86 26.68
CA PRO A 583 -14.68 -29.80 26.98
C PRO A 583 -15.98 -30.02 26.21
N LYS A 584 -17.12 -29.91 26.89
CA LYS A 584 -18.45 -30.24 26.34
C LYS A 584 -18.77 -29.39 25.11
N GLU A 585 -18.26 -28.17 25.08
CA GLU A 585 -18.44 -27.19 24.00
C GLU A 585 -17.73 -27.64 22.72
N ILE A 586 -16.50 -28.16 22.85
CA ILE A 586 -15.75 -28.72 21.71
C ILE A 586 -16.45 -29.97 21.18
N GLN A 587 -16.92 -30.86 22.08
CA GLN A 587 -17.68 -32.04 21.66
C GLN A 587 -18.93 -31.63 20.85
N GLN A 588 -19.67 -30.64 21.35
CA GLN A 588 -20.88 -30.15 20.70
C GLN A 588 -20.59 -29.54 19.31
N GLY A 589 -19.52 -28.76 19.18
CA GLY A 589 -19.11 -28.18 17.89
C GLY A 589 -18.58 -29.21 16.88
N MET A 590 -18.06 -30.36 17.33
CA MET A 590 -17.59 -31.44 16.46
C MET A 590 -18.69 -32.43 16.03
N ARG A 591 -19.86 -32.44 16.68
CA ARG A 591 -20.88 -33.48 16.50
C ARG A 591 -21.32 -33.74 15.05
N SER A 592 -21.42 -32.69 14.22
CA SER A 592 -21.81 -32.78 12.81
C SER A 592 -20.63 -32.81 11.84
N MET A 593 -19.40 -32.86 12.36
CA MET A 593 -18.20 -32.88 11.54
C MET A 593 -18.04 -34.25 10.85
N ARG A 594 -17.32 -34.28 9.73
CA ARG A 594 -17.01 -35.50 8.98
C ARG A 594 -15.52 -35.66 8.83
N THR A 595 -15.05 -36.92 8.76
CA THR A 595 -13.63 -37.22 8.54
C THR A 595 -13.13 -36.56 7.24
N GLY A 596 -11.93 -35.97 7.28
CA GLY A 596 -11.38 -35.09 6.25
C GLY A 596 -11.81 -33.62 6.38
N GLY A 597 -12.77 -33.32 7.25
CA GLY A 597 -13.28 -31.96 7.46
C GLY A 597 -12.35 -31.10 8.30
N LEU A 598 -12.37 -29.78 8.04
CA LEU A 598 -11.70 -28.75 8.82
C LEU A 598 -12.77 -27.74 9.28
N ARG A 599 -12.90 -27.57 10.59
CA ARG A 599 -13.89 -26.71 11.22
C ARG A 599 -13.22 -25.77 12.18
N GLU A 600 -13.64 -24.51 12.18
CA GLU A 600 -13.27 -23.56 13.22
C GLU A 600 -14.45 -23.40 14.18
N ILE A 601 -14.19 -23.50 15.49
CA ILE A 601 -15.18 -23.45 16.56
C ILE A 601 -14.81 -22.30 17.49
N PHE A 602 -15.74 -21.36 17.64
CA PHE A 602 -15.64 -20.21 18.53
C PHE A 602 -16.51 -20.45 19.76
N ILE A 603 -15.86 -20.43 20.91
CA ILE A 603 -16.46 -20.57 22.23
C ILE A 603 -16.33 -19.21 22.92
N PRO A 604 -17.44 -18.47 23.12
CA PRO A 604 -17.40 -17.19 23.81
C PRO A 604 -17.03 -17.36 25.30
N ALA A 605 -16.45 -16.32 25.89
CA ALA A 605 -16.16 -16.26 27.31
C ALA A 605 -17.47 -16.32 28.12
N ASP A 606 -17.56 -17.29 29.03
CA ASP A 606 -18.72 -17.46 29.92
C ASP A 606 -18.38 -17.19 31.39
N GLY A 607 -17.13 -16.82 31.68
CA GLY A 607 -16.65 -16.40 32.99
C GLY A 607 -16.47 -17.52 34.03
N ILE A 608 -17.04 -18.71 33.81
CA ILE A 608 -16.97 -19.83 34.76
C ILE A 608 -16.10 -20.97 34.23
N HIS A 609 -16.14 -21.29 32.93
CA HIS A 609 -15.38 -22.39 32.32
C HIS A 609 -14.41 -21.88 31.26
N TRP A 610 -14.73 -20.76 30.62
CA TRP A 610 -13.91 -20.08 29.63
C TRP A 610 -13.73 -18.62 30.05
N PRO A 611 -12.59 -18.26 30.70
CA PRO A 611 -12.35 -16.89 31.17
C PRO A 611 -12.09 -15.90 30.03
N GLU A 612 -11.82 -16.40 28.82
CA GLU A 612 -11.57 -15.61 27.62
C GLU A 612 -12.29 -16.26 26.42
N ASP A 613 -12.48 -15.48 25.35
CA ASP A 613 -13.00 -16.00 24.09
C ASP A 613 -11.98 -16.94 23.44
N ASN A 614 -12.43 -18.11 22.98
CA ASN A 614 -11.55 -19.14 22.44
C ASN A 614 -11.96 -19.54 21.03
N LEU A 615 -11.00 -19.55 20.12
CA LEU A 615 -11.18 -20.04 18.75
C LEU A 615 -10.31 -21.27 18.53
N TYR A 616 -10.91 -22.38 18.12
CA TYR A 616 -10.22 -23.62 17.81
C TYR A 616 -10.34 -23.94 16.33
N SER A 617 -9.24 -24.35 15.70
CA SER A 617 -9.22 -24.95 14.37
C SER A 617 -9.02 -26.45 14.53
N ILE A 618 -10.01 -27.24 14.12
CA ILE A 618 -10.04 -28.69 14.31
C ILE A 618 -10.18 -29.36 12.95
N GLU A 619 -9.27 -30.27 12.64
CA GLU A 619 -9.34 -31.17 11.50
C GLU A 619 -9.59 -32.61 11.98
N LEU A 620 -10.65 -33.23 11.48
CA LEU A 620 -11.01 -34.60 11.84
C LEU A 620 -10.33 -35.57 10.89
N LEU A 621 -9.27 -36.23 11.35
CA LEU A 621 -8.43 -37.09 10.52
C LEU A 621 -8.95 -38.53 10.45
N ARG A 622 -9.49 -39.06 11.55
CA ARG A 622 -9.98 -40.45 11.62
C ARG A 622 -11.03 -40.66 12.71
N VAL A 623 -11.92 -41.62 12.49
CA VAL A 623 -12.90 -42.15 13.47
C VAL A 623 -12.82 -43.68 13.45
N GLU A 624 -12.46 -44.28 14.59
CA GLU A 624 -12.28 -45.74 14.76
C GLU A 624 -13.27 -46.35 15.77
#